data_AF-A0A4Y2VUB8-F1
#
_entry.id   AF-A0A4Y2VUB8-F1
#
_cell.length_a   1.000
_cell.length_b   1.000
_cell.length_c   1.000
_cell.angle_alpha   90.00
_cell.angle_beta   90.00
_cell.angle_gamma   90.00
#
_symmetry.space_group_name_H-M   'P 1'
#
loop_
_entity.id
_entity.type
_entity.pdbx_description
1 polymer ?
#
loop_
_entity_poly.entity_id
_entity_poly.type
_entity_poly.pdbx_seq_one_letter_code
_entity_poly.pdbx_strand_id
1 'polypeptide(L)'
;MESERVRDFASRIEGLAHKSFNGSDVGASGMSDELREKMLLSQFTAGLKPTVRARILIENPGKFQEAVEAADRIEKAQNMLSQNINVVSSLTGSETNFEKLMKANTETYTKTIDLLSKQLEKMNERLDRLENEKERMESSSRNFKSPNFVKQTIKCFFCQKPGHYERECRKKMVEEQYFRRQNGRGNWGDRRPGKNSSDSRNRPN
;
A
#
# COMPACT_ATOMS: atom_id res chain seq x y z
N MET A 1 21.16 -24.95 34.49
CA MET A 1 22.62 -24.75 34.39
C MET A 1 22.80 -23.40 33.70
N GLU A 2 23.09 -22.34 34.48
CA GLU A 2 23.32 -21.01 33.90
C GLU A 2 24.44 -21.10 32.88
N SER A 3 24.12 -20.74 31.65
CA SER A 3 25.08 -20.85 30.57
C SER A 3 25.98 -19.61 30.57
N GLU A 4 27.21 -19.81 31.01
CA GLU A 4 28.34 -18.86 30.90
C GLU A 4 28.40 -18.21 29.51
N ARG A 5 28.82 -16.94 29.43
CA ARG A 5 29.00 -16.24 28.15
C ARG A 5 30.10 -16.92 27.34
N VAL A 6 29.98 -16.85 26.02
CA VAL A 6 30.93 -17.51 25.10
C VAL A 6 32.38 -17.09 25.37
N ARG A 7 32.62 -15.80 25.67
CA ARG A 7 33.97 -15.27 25.95
C ARG A 7 34.54 -15.74 27.28
N ASP A 8 33.70 -15.82 28.31
CA ASP A 8 34.11 -16.29 29.64
C ASP A 8 34.48 -17.78 29.58
N PHE A 9 33.66 -18.55 28.85
CA PHE A 9 33.91 -19.96 28.57
C PHE A 9 35.22 -20.19 27.81
N ALA A 10 35.47 -19.39 26.77
CA ALA A 10 36.72 -19.45 26.01
C ALA A 10 37.94 -19.20 26.91
N SER A 11 37.88 -18.13 27.72
CA SER A 11 38.95 -17.76 28.66
C SER A 11 39.21 -18.86 29.69
N ARG A 12 38.16 -19.52 30.16
CA ARG A 12 38.26 -20.64 31.11
C ARG A 12 38.94 -21.86 30.51
N ILE A 13 38.56 -22.26 29.29
CA ILE A 13 39.20 -23.39 28.61
C ILE A 13 40.65 -23.10 28.30
N GLU A 14 40.96 -21.90 27.81
CA GLU A 14 42.33 -21.50 27.50
C GLU A 14 43.20 -21.47 28.77
N GLY A 15 42.67 -20.94 29.87
CA GLY A 15 43.35 -20.95 31.17
C GLY A 15 43.57 -22.36 31.73
N LEU A 16 42.64 -23.29 31.49
CA LEU A 16 42.82 -24.71 31.84
C LEU A 16 43.93 -25.34 30.99
N ALA A 17 43.92 -25.13 29.68
CA ALA A 17 44.97 -25.63 28.80
C ALA A 17 46.35 -25.09 29.20
N HIS A 18 46.46 -23.80 29.49
CA HIS A 18 47.73 -23.22 29.94
C HIS A 18 48.23 -23.85 31.25
N LYS A 19 47.32 -24.15 32.21
CA LYS A 19 47.70 -24.82 33.47
C LYS A 19 48.09 -26.28 33.25
N SER A 20 47.41 -26.98 32.35
CA SER A 20 47.64 -28.40 32.09
C SER A 20 48.89 -28.68 31.25
N PHE A 21 49.25 -27.80 30.32
CA PHE A 21 50.32 -28.03 29.36
C PHE A 21 51.58 -27.17 29.56
N ASN A 22 51.49 -26.06 30.32
CA ASN A 22 52.65 -25.24 30.68
C ASN A 22 53.08 -25.42 32.14
N GLY A 23 52.56 -26.44 32.83
CA GLY A 23 53.07 -26.88 34.13
C GLY A 23 54.48 -27.42 33.97
N SER A 24 55.39 -26.98 34.84
CA SER A 24 56.86 -27.16 34.81
C SER A 24 57.39 -28.60 34.86
N ASP A 25 56.57 -29.62 34.62
CA ASP A 25 56.90 -31.04 34.83
C ASP A 25 56.75 -31.91 33.57
N VAL A 26 56.48 -31.31 32.41
CA VAL A 26 56.48 -32.01 31.12
C VAL A 26 57.70 -31.57 30.34
N GLY A 27 58.79 -32.33 30.47
CA GLY A 27 60.09 -32.01 29.89
C GLY A 27 60.01 -31.70 28.40
N ALA A 28 60.59 -30.57 28.01
CA ALA A 28 61.11 -30.12 26.70
C ALA A 28 60.35 -30.40 25.37
N SER A 29 59.32 -31.25 25.34
CA SER A 29 58.38 -31.39 24.23
C SER A 29 57.06 -30.79 24.66
N GLY A 30 57.02 -29.45 24.72
CA GLY A 30 55.75 -28.74 24.80
C GLY A 30 54.80 -29.26 23.71
N MET A 31 53.51 -29.38 24.02
CA MET A 31 52.51 -29.76 23.03
C MET A 31 52.61 -28.83 21.82
N SER A 32 52.69 -29.37 20.60
CA SER A 32 52.76 -28.54 19.40
C SER A 32 51.57 -27.57 19.37
N ASP A 33 51.82 -26.31 19.03
CA ASP A 33 50.79 -25.27 19.01
C ASP A 33 49.56 -25.67 18.18
N GLU A 34 49.76 -26.42 17.09
CA GLU A 34 48.69 -26.94 16.25
C GLU A 34 47.79 -27.96 16.98
N LEU A 35 48.38 -28.86 17.76
CA LEU A 35 47.63 -29.84 18.56
C LEU A 35 46.88 -29.15 19.71
N ARG A 36 47.51 -28.15 20.33
CA ARG A 36 46.88 -27.30 21.34
C ARG A 36 45.67 -26.59 20.76
N GLU A 37 45.81 -26.01 19.57
CA GLU A 37 44.74 -25.29 18.88
C GLU A 37 43.56 -26.22 18.50
N LYS A 38 43.85 -27.40 17.94
CA LYS A 38 42.83 -28.42 17.62
C LYS A 38 42.09 -28.92 18.85
N MET A 39 42.79 -29.14 19.96
CA MET A 39 42.18 -29.53 21.23
C MET A 39 41.29 -28.41 21.77
N LEU A 40 41.77 -27.17 21.82
CA LEU A 40 41.00 -26.01 22.25
C LEU A 40 39.71 -25.86 21.43
N LEU A 41 39.81 -25.99 20.10
CA LEU A 41 38.68 -26.01 19.19
C LEU A 41 37.67 -27.12 19.51
N SER A 42 38.13 -28.37 19.68
CA SER A 42 37.25 -29.50 19.97
C SER A 42 36.52 -29.32 21.32
N GLN A 43 37.23 -28.86 22.35
CA GLN A 43 36.69 -28.71 23.69
C GLN A 43 35.72 -27.54 23.76
N PHE A 44 36.07 -26.44 23.08
CA PHE A 44 35.22 -25.27 22.97
C PHE A 44 33.95 -25.60 22.21
N THR A 45 34.04 -26.16 21.00
CA THR A 45 32.86 -26.53 20.21
C THR A 45 31.96 -27.53 20.93
N ALA A 46 32.52 -28.50 21.65
CA ALA A 46 31.75 -29.48 22.41
C ALA A 46 30.96 -28.86 23.57
N GLY A 47 31.52 -27.85 24.25
CA GLY A 47 30.87 -27.19 25.39
C GLY A 47 30.01 -25.97 25.05
N LEU A 48 29.91 -25.58 23.77
CA LEU A 48 28.99 -24.53 23.34
C LEU A 48 27.52 -24.98 23.44
N LYS A 49 26.63 -24.00 23.64
CA LYS A 49 25.17 -24.18 23.56
C LYS A 49 24.80 -24.84 22.23
N PRO A 50 23.84 -25.78 22.17
CA PRO A 50 23.48 -26.49 20.93
C PRO A 50 23.18 -25.56 19.75
N THR A 51 22.51 -24.44 20.01
CA THR A 51 22.16 -23.42 18.99
C THR A 51 23.38 -22.74 18.38
N VAL A 52 24.39 -22.43 19.18
CA VAL A 52 25.65 -21.81 18.73
C VAL A 52 26.56 -22.88 18.11
N ARG A 53 26.65 -24.06 18.74
CA ARG A 53 27.45 -25.20 18.29
C ARG A 53 27.10 -25.64 16.87
N ALA A 54 25.81 -25.77 16.55
CA ALA A 54 25.37 -26.18 15.21
C ALA A 54 25.91 -25.24 14.12
N ARG A 55 25.94 -23.94 14.40
CA ARG A 55 26.44 -22.95 13.45
C ARG A 55 27.96 -23.00 13.30
N ILE A 56 28.68 -23.18 14.41
CA ILE A 56 30.14 -23.33 14.39
C ILE A 56 30.57 -24.60 13.64
N LEU A 57 29.81 -25.70 13.77
CA LEU A 57 30.08 -26.93 13.00
C LEU A 57 29.90 -26.74 11.49
N ILE A 58 28.99 -25.85 11.06
CA ILE A 58 28.80 -25.51 9.64
C ILE A 58 29.92 -24.59 9.15
N GLU A 59 30.29 -23.58 9.95
CA GLU A 59 31.34 -22.62 9.58
C GLU A 59 32.74 -23.24 9.63
N ASN A 60 32.92 -24.33 10.39
CA ASN A 60 34.14 -25.12 10.49
C ASN A 60 35.43 -24.28 10.60
N PRO A 61 35.55 -23.43 11.63
CA PRO A 61 36.71 -22.58 11.83
C PRO A 61 37.98 -23.40 12.03
N GLY A 62 39.07 -22.99 11.38
CA GLY A 62 40.36 -23.69 11.44
C GLY A 62 41.20 -23.32 12.67
N LYS A 63 40.85 -22.21 13.33
CA LYS A 63 41.60 -21.66 14.46
C LYS A 63 40.71 -21.40 15.67
N PHE A 64 41.27 -21.58 16.88
CA PHE A 64 40.51 -21.41 18.11
C PHE A 64 39.91 -20.01 18.23
N GLN A 65 40.72 -18.99 17.96
CA GLN A 65 40.28 -17.59 18.03
C GLN A 65 39.15 -17.28 17.04
N GLU A 66 39.21 -17.85 15.83
CA GLU A 66 38.18 -17.69 14.81
C GLU A 66 36.84 -18.28 15.28
N ALA A 67 36.88 -19.45 15.94
CA ALA A 67 35.70 -20.07 16.53
C ALA A 67 35.09 -19.23 17.66
N VAL A 68 35.93 -18.62 18.50
CA VAL A 68 35.48 -17.74 19.59
C VAL A 68 34.78 -16.49 19.04
N GLU A 69 35.37 -15.86 18.03
CA GLU A 69 34.78 -14.68 17.39
C GLU A 69 33.46 -15.01 16.67
N ALA A 70 33.41 -16.12 15.95
CA ALA A 70 32.18 -16.58 15.31
C ALA A 70 31.10 -16.85 16.37
N ALA A 71 31.43 -17.55 17.44
CA ALA A 71 30.49 -17.88 18.51
C ALA A 71 30.01 -16.61 19.26
N ASP A 72 30.88 -15.63 19.48
CA ASP A 72 30.54 -14.34 20.07
C ASP A 72 29.60 -13.52 19.17
N ARG A 73 29.84 -13.50 17.85
CA ARG A 73 28.93 -12.87 16.88
C ARG A 73 27.55 -13.51 16.91
N ILE A 74 27.51 -14.85 16.94
CA ILE A 74 26.24 -15.60 17.00
C ILE A 74 25.51 -15.34 18.31
N GLU A 75 26.21 -15.37 19.46
CA GLU A 75 25.60 -15.08 20.77
C GLU A 75 25.07 -13.65 20.84
N LYS A 76 25.81 -12.66 20.32
CA LYS A 76 25.35 -11.27 20.22
C LYS A 76 24.14 -11.13 19.31
N ALA A 77 24.16 -11.75 18.13
CA ALA A 77 23.02 -11.75 17.21
C ALA A 77 21.78 -12.38 17.86
N GLN A 78 21.94 -13.51 18.55
CA GLN A 78 20.86 -14.15 19.29
C GLN A 78 20.35 -13.27 20.43
N ASN A 79 21.23 -12.57 21.16
CA ASN A 79 20.83 -11.64 22.22
C ASN A 79 20.10 -10.40 21.65
N MET A 80 20.53 -9.86 20.50
CA MET A 80 19.85 -8.74 19.84
C MET A 80 18.46 -9.14 19.33
N LEU A 81 18.34 -10.36 18.81
CA LEU A 81 17.06 -10.92 18.41
C LEU A 81 16.18 -11.23 19.62
N SER A 82 16.74 -11.69 20.74
CA SER A 82 15.95 -12.01 21.95
C SER A 82 15.53 -10.78 22.75
N GLN A 83 16.30 -9.68 22.73
CA GLN A 83 15.94 -8.41 23.40
C GLN A 83 14.72 -7.72 22.78
N ASN A 84 14.36 -8.03 21.53
CA ASN A 84 13.12 -7.57 20.90
C ASN A 84 11.98 -8.60 20.96
N ILE A 85 12.15 -9.70 21.71
CA ILE A 85 11.19 -10.79 21.77
C ILE A 85 10.85 -11.07 23.23
N ASN A 86 9.90 -10.30 23.75
CA ASN A 86 9.03 -10.72 24.86
C ASN A 86 8.11 -11.92 24.49
N VAL A 87 8.38 -12.65 23.39
CA VAL A 87 7.44 -13.63 22.81
C VAL A 87 7.95 -15.07 22.84
N VAL A 88 9.23 -15.35 23.15
CA VAL A 88 9.79 -16.71 22.94
C VAL A 88 10.36 -17.36 24.20
N SER A 89 10.57 -16.62 25.29
CA SER A 89 11.13 -17.21 26.53
C SER A 89 10.11 -17.84 27.50
N SER A 90 8.81 -17.85 27.17
CA SER A 90 7.78 -18.54 27.98
C SER A 90 7.53 -20.00 27.55
N LEU A 91 8.26 -20.52 26.57
CA LEU A 91 7.99 -21.85 25.97
C LEU A 91 8.57 -23.04 26.74
N THR A 92 9.17 -22.84 27.92
CA THR A 92 9.68 -23.95 28.73
C THR A 92 8.95 -24.12 30.07
N GLY A 93 7.79 -23.48 30.27
CA GLY A 93 7.14 -23.46 31.59
C GLY A 93 5.66 -23.87 31.68
N SER A 94 4.85 -23.79 30.63
CA SER A 94 3.48 -24.31 30.70
C SER A 94 2.86 -24.44 29.31
N GLU A 95 2.47 -25.66 28.93
CA GLU A 95 1.72 -25.93 27.70
C GLU A 95 0.42 -25.08 27.63
N THR A 96 -0.14 -24.72 28.79
CA THR A 96 -1.35 -23.91 28.92
C THR A 96 -1.18 -22.45 28.47
N ASN A 97 0.04 -21.91 28.47
CA ASN A 97 0.32 -20.54 28.02
C ASN A 97 0.52 -20.46 26.50
N PHE A 98 1.11 -21.49 25.89
CA PHE A 98 1.23 -21.59 24.43
C PHE A 98 -0.13 -21.70 23.76
N GLU A 99 -1.03 -22.52 24.31
CA GLU A 99 -2.38 -22.69 23.76
C GLU A 99 -3.19 -21.39 23.85
N LYS A 100 -3.08 -20.64 24.95
CA LYS A 100 -3.72 -19.32 25.10
C LYS A 100 -3.17 -18.29 24.12
N LEU A 101 -1.86 -18.28 23.89
CA LEU A 101 -1.23 -17.38 22.92
C LEU A 101 -1.66 -17.71 21.49
N MET A 102 -1.72 -19.00 21.14
CA MET A 102 -2.23 -19.45 19.85
C MET A 102 -3.72 -19.11 19.67
N LYS A 103 -4.54 -19.24 20.71
CA LYS A 103 -5.96 -18.80 20.68
C LYS A 103 -6.08 -17.29 20.48
N ALA A 104 -5.32 -16.48 21.21
CA ALA A 104 -5.35 -15.01 21.04
C ALA A 104 -4.87 -14.58 19.64
N ASN A 105 -3.83 -15.22 19.10
CA ASN A 105 -3.36 -14.93 17.75
C ASN A 105 -4.37 -15.37 16.69
N THR A 106 -4.94 -16.57 16.81
CA THR A 106 -5.98 -17.04 15.89
C THR A 106 -7.22 -16.16 15.94
N GLU A 107 -7.66 -15.71 17.12
CA GLU A 107 -8.74 -14.72 17.26
C GLU A 107 -8.42 -13.37 16.62
N THR A 108 -7.15 -12.96 16.67
CA THR A 108 -6.72 -11.72 16.01
C THR A 108 -6.76 -11.88 14.51
N TYR A 109 -6.24 -13.00 13.98
CA TYR A 109 -6.29 -13.30 12.56
C TYR A 109 -7.74 -13.43 12.05
N THR A 110 -8.63 -14.11 12.77
CA THR A 110 -10.04 -14.21 12.37
C THR A 110 -10.73 -12.85 12.34
N LYS A 111 -10.48 -11.97 13.31
CA LYS A 111 -10.98 -10.59 13.28
C LYS A 111 -10.46 -9.80 12.08
N THR A 112 -9.17 -9.94 11.75
CA THR A 112 -8.61 -9.28 10.56
C THR A 112 -9.19 -9.82 9.27
N ILE A 113 -9.39 -11.14 9.16
CA ILE A 113 -10.00 -11.78 8.00
C ILE A 113 -11.47 -11.35 7.85
N ASP A 114 -12.23 -11.31 8.95
CA ASP A 114 -13.63 -10.83 8.95
C ASP A 114 -13.72 -9.36 8.54
N LEU A 115 -12.82 -8.51 9.06
CA LEU A 115 -12.74 -7.11 8.68
C LEU A 115 -12.42 -6.94 7.20
N LEU A 116 -11.43 -7.67 6.69
CA LEU A 116 -11.07 -7.64 5.27
C LEU A 116 -12.21 -8.17 4.38
N SER A 117 -12.91 -9.22 4.84
CA SER A 117 -14.06 -9.78 4.13
C SER A 117 -15.20 -8.76 4.03
N LYS A 118 -15.51 -8.05 5.11
CA LYS A 118 -16.48 -6.94 5.12
C LYS A 118 -16.04 -5.78 4.23
N GLN A 119 -14.75 -5.47 4.20
CA GLN A 119 -14.22 -4.44 3.29
C GLN A 119 -14.38 -4.86 1.83
N LEU A 120 -14.12 -6.12 1.49
CA LEU A 120 -14.30 -6.67 0.15
C LEU A 120 -15.77 -6.68 -0.27
N GLU A 121 -16.68 -7.12 0.61
CA GLU A 121 -18.13 -7.11 0.35
C GLU A 121 -18.63 -5.68 0.09
N LYS A 122 -18.22 -4.72 0.94
CA LYS A 122 -18.54 -3.30 0.74
C LYS A 122 -17.96 -2.73 -0.56
N MET A 123 -16.79 -3.20 -1.01
CA MET A 123 -16.25 -2.80 -2.31
C MET A 123 -17.05 -3.40 -3.46
N ASN A 124 -17.43 -4.67 -3.38
CA ASN A 124 -18.27 -5.32 -4.38
C ASN A 124 -19.64 -4.64 -4.48
N GLU A 125 -20.30 -4.32 -3.37
CA GLU A 125 -21.55 -3.55 -3.40
C GLU A 125 -21.40 -2.19 -4.09
N ARG A 126 -20.25 -1.52 -3.91
CA ARG A 126 -19.98 -0.24 -4.59
C ARG A 126 -19.78 -0.45 -6.08
N LEU A 127 -19.13 -1.54 -6.50
CA LEU A 127 -18.99 -1.90 -7.91
C LEU A 127 -20.35 -2.21 -8.53
N ASP A 128 -21.18 -3.03 -7.88
CA ASP A 128 -22.53 -3.36 -8.35
C ASP A 128 -23.40 -2.10 -8.51
N ARG A 129 -23.31 -1.15 -7.57
CA ARG A 129 -24.02 0.14 -7.69
C ARG A 129 -23.56 0.95 -8.89
N LEU A 130 -22.25 1.02 -9.14
CA LEU A 130 -21.69 1.73 -10.28
C LEU A 130 -22.05 1.07 -11.62
N GLU A 131 -22.05 -0.26 -11.67
CA GLU A 131 -22.48 -1.02 -12.84
C GLU A 131 -23.97 -0.78 -13.13
N ASN A 132 -24.83 -0.88 -12.12
CA ASN A 132 -26.26 -0.58 -12.26
C ASN A 132 -26.52 0.89 -12.65
N GLU A 133 -25.75 1.84 -12.12
CA GLU A 133 -25.86 3.26 -12.49
C GLU A 133 -25.41 3.50 -13.93
N LYS A 134 -24.33 2.86 -14.36
CA LYS A 134 -23.87 2.88 -15.75
C LYS A 134 -24.92 2.27 -16.68
N GLU A 135 -25.51 1.14 -16.33
CA GLU A 135 -26.60 0.53 -17.11
C GLU A 135 -27.82 1.45 -17.20
N ARG A 136 -28.21 2.10 -16.09
CA ARG A 136 -29.30 3.09 -16.09
C ARG A 136 -28.98 4.31 -16.94
N MET A 137 -27.76 4.83 -16.88
CA MET A 137 -27.30 5.95 -17.72
C MET A 137 -27.25 5.56 -19.20
N GLU A 138 -26.74 4.38 -19.54
CA GLU A 138 -26.74 3.88 -20.91
C GLU A 138 -28.15 3.63 -21.43
N SER A 139 -29.04 3.10 -20.59
CA SER A 139 -30.46 2.90 -20.93
C SER A 139 -31.20 4.22 -21.13
N SER A 140 -30.90 5.22 -20.30
CA SER A 140 -31.47 6.57 -20.41
C SER A 140 -30.91 7.34 -21.61
N SER A 141 -29.65 7.12 -21.96
CA SER A 141 -29.02 7.69 -23.16
C SER A 141 -29.54 7.02 -24.45
N ARG A 142 -29.79 5.70 -24.41
CA ARG A 142 -30.47 4.97 -25.52
C ARG A 142 -31.95 5.34 -25.67
N ASN A 143 -32.61 5.79 -24.61
CA ASN A 143 -33.99 6.30 -24.62
C ASN A 143 -34.12 7.79 -25.00
N PHE A 144 -33.02 8.47 -25.31
CA PHE A 144 -33.06 9.73 -26.09
C PHE A 144 -33.13 9.48 -27.60
N LYS A 145 -33.75 8.38 -28.04
CA LYS A 145 -34.44 8.40 -29.33
C LYS A 145 -35.71 9.21 -29.14
N SER A 146 -35.54 10.53 -29.24
CA SER A 146 -36.63 11.48 -29.46
C SER A 146 -37.64 10.81 -30.41
N PRO A 147 -38.91 10.63 -30.00
CA PRO A 147 -39.89 9.98 -30.85
C PRO A 147 -39.96 10.82 -32.13
N ASN A 148 -39.44 10.26 -33.23
CA ASN A 148 -39.26 10.87 -34.53
C ASN A 148 -40.04 12.20 -34.67
N PHE A 149 -39.41 13.31 -34.27
CA PHE A 149 -39.85 14.60 -34.78
C PHE A 149 -39.40 14.58 -36.21
N VAL A 150 -40.22 13.95 -37.07
CA VAL A 150 -40.19 14.17 -38.50
C VAL A 150 -40.17 15.69 -38.61
N LYS A 151 -38.98 16.24 -38.91
CA LYS A 151 -38.83 17.66 -39.22
C LYS A 151 -39.65 17.84 -40.49
N GLN A 152 -40.96 18.03 -40.32
CA GLN A 152 -41.81 18.60 -41.33
C GLN A 152 -41.19 19.97 -41.52
N THR A 153 -40.37 20.09 -42.55
CA THR A 153 -39.77 21.35 -42.95
C THR A 153 -40.94 22.29 -43.17
N ILE A 154 -41.19 23.18 -42.21
CA ILE A 154 -42.29 24.13 -42.28
C ILE A 154 -42.16 24.85 -43.62
N LYS A 155 -43.16 24.69 -44.48
CA LYS A 155 -43.23 25.38 -45.76
C LYS A 155 -43.81 26.76 -45.48
N CYS A 156 -43.13 27.80 -45.92
CA CYS A 156 -43.63 29.15 -45.83
C CYS A 156 -44.94 29.28 -46.62
N PHE A 157 -46.04 29.70 -46.00
CA PHE A 157 -47.34 29.82 -46.69
C PHE A 157 -47.34 30.86 -47.82
N PHE A 158 -46.41 31.82 -47.78
CA PHE A 158 -46.29 32.86 -48.81
C PHE A 158 -45.50 32.40 -50.05
N CYS A 159 -44.29 31.84 -49.86
CA CYS A 159 -43.42 31.46 -50.98
C CYS A 159 -43.33 29.95 -51.22
N GLN A 160 -43.99 29.14 -50.38
CA GLN A 160 -44.06 27.68 -50.40
C GLN A 160 -42.71 26.96 -50.28
N LYS A 161 -41.61 27.69 -50.03
CA LYS A 161 -40.29 27.12 -49.80
C LYS A 161 -40.16 26.62 -48.35
N PRO A 162 -39.52 25.46 -48.13
CA PRO A 162 -39.26 24.93 -46.79
C PRO A 162 -38.19 25.76 -46.05
N GLY A 163 -38.23 25.70 -44.71
CA GLY A 163 -37.12 26.14 -43.84
C GLY A 163 -37.26 27.52 -43.20
N HIS A 164 -38.40 28.20 -43.36
CA HIS A 164 -38.72 29.46 -42.68
C HIS A 164 -40.23 29.66 -42.57
N TYR A 165 -40.67 30.46 -41.60
CA TYR A 165 -42.08 30.84 -41.46
C TYR A 165 -42.42 32.03 -42.37
N GLU A 166 -43.70 32.25 -42.67
CA GLU A 166 -44.15 33.39 -43.47
C GLU A 166 -43.69 34.75 -42.89
N ARG A 167 -43.64 34.86 -41.55
CA ARG A 167 -43.12 36.05 -40.86
C ARG A 167 -41.65 36.35 -41.15
N GLU A 168 -40.89 35.33 -41.56
CA GLU A 168 -39.45 35.41 -41.85
C GLU A 168 -39.19 35.33 -43.36
N CYS A 169 -40.25 35.41 -44.17
CA CYS A 169 -40.11 35.29 -45.62
C CYS A 169 -39.52 36.57 -46.22
N ARG A 170 -38.27 36.46 -46.69
CA ARG A 170 -37.56 37.57 -47.34
C ARG A 170 -38.32 38.14 -48.55
N LYS A 171 -39.03 37.29 -49.32
CA LYS A 171 -39.87 37.76 -50.44
C LYS A 171 -41.03 38.61 -49.96
N LYS A 172 -41.76 38.16 -48.92
CA LYS A 172 -42.86 38.90 -48.33
C LYS A 172 -42.42 40.25 -47.79
N MET A 173 -41.28 40.28 -47.08
CA MET A 173 -40.72 41.52 -46.55
C MET A 173 -40.37 42.53 -47.66
N VAL A 174 -39.77 42.08 -48.76
CA VAL A 174 -39.42 42.97 -49.89
C VAL A 174 -40.67 43.53 -50.57
N GLU A 175 -41.69 42.70 -50.77
CA GLU A 175 -42.95 43.10 -51.40
C GLU A 175 -43.76 44.05 -50.51
N GLU A 176 -43.87 43.76 -49.22
CA GLU A 176 -44.50 44.65 -48.24
C GLU A 176 -43.76 45.99 -48.12
N GLN A 177 -42.43 45.98 -48.25
CA GLN A 177 -41.63 47.20 -48.28
C GLN A 177 -41.83 48.00 -49.58
N TYR A 178 -42.09 47.34 -50.71
CA TYR A 178 -42.43 47.98 -51.99
C TYR A 178 -43.83 48.61 -51.93
N PHE A 179 -44.82 47.89 -51.39
CA PHE A 179 -46.17 48.42 -51.13
C PHE A 179 -46.16 49.58 -50.14
N ARG A 180 -45.37 49.51 -49.06
CA ARG A 180 -45.18 50.64 -48.12
C ARG A 180 -44.52 51.84 -48.80
N ARG A 181 -43.58 51.64 -49.73
CA ARG A 181 -42.95 52.73 -50.48
C ARG A 181 -43.90 53.40 -51.49
N GLN A 182 -44.84 52.65 -52.07
CA GLN A 182 -45.84 53.22 -52.96
C GLN A 182 -46.98 53.94 -52.22
N ASN A 183 -47.36 53.50 -51.02
CA ASN A 183 -48.52 54.03 -50.29
C ASN A 183 -48.19 54.82 -49.00
N GLY A 184 -46.93 55.19 -48.74
CA GLY A 184 -46.48 55.69 -47.44
C GLY A 184 -46.00 57.14 -47.38
N ARG A 185 -46.84 58.14 -47.72
CA ARG A 185 -46.73 59.47 -47.08
C ARG A 185 -47.43 59.38 -45.72
N GLY A 186 -46.69 59.17 -44.63
CA GLY A 186 -47.29 59.10 -43.30
C GLY A 186 -46.29 58.85 -42.17
N ASN A 187 -45.76 59.94 -41.62
CA ASN A 187 -45.43 60.20 -40.22
C ASN A 187 -45.16 58.99 -39.29
N TRP A 188 -43.90 58.62 -39.07
CA TRP A 188 -43.47 57.72 -37.98
C TRP A 188 -42.77 58.50 -36.88
N GLY A 189 -43.58 59.15 -36.04
CA GLY A 189 -43.16 59.55 -34.71
C GLY A 189 -43.04 58.32 -33.79
N ASP A 190 -41.96 58.32 -33.01
CA ASP A 190 -41.81 57.68 -31.70
C ASP A 190 -42.09 56.17 -31.56
N ARG A 191 -41.00 55.42 -31.35
CA ARG A 191 -40.90 54.37 -30.32
C ARG A 191 -39.46 53.85 -30.23
N ARG A 192 -38.63 54.50 -29.40
CA ARG A 192 -37.38 53.93 -28.89
C ARG A 192 -37.68 53.24 -27.54
N PRO A 193 -37.32 51.98 -27.32
CA PRO A 193 -37.67 51.24 -26.09
C PRO A 193 -36.86 51.73 -24.88
N GLY A 194 -37.52 51.76 -23.72
CA GLY A 194 -37.00 52.23 -22.44
C GLY A 194 -35.82 51.43 -21.88
N LYS A 195 -34.94 52.17 -21.21
CA LYS A 195 -33.84 51.68 -20.36
C LYS A 195 -34.41 51.00 -19.11
N ASN A 196 -34.00 49.76 -18.83
CA ASN A 196 -34.04 49.20 -17.49
C ASN A 196 -32.61 49.05 -16.97
N SER A 197 -32.33 49.80 -15.91
CA SER A 197 -31.07 49.86 -15.16
C SER A 197 -31.10 48.80 -14.06
N SER A 198 -30.17 47.86 -14.08
CA SER A 198 -29.87 46.98 -12.95
C SER A 198 -28.49 47.36 -12.40
N ASP A 199 -28.50 48.16 -11.33
CA ASP A 199 -27.34 48.47 -10.49
C ASP A 199 -27.19 47.35 -9.45
N SER A 200 -26.09 46.60 -9.53
CA SER A 200 -25.58 45.83 -8.39
C SER A 200 -24.06 45.93 -8.36
N ARG A 201 -23.65 47.04 -7.75
CA ARG A 201 -22.47 47.23 -6.89
C ARG A 201 -21.70 45.93 -6.59
N ASN A 202 -20.46 45.87 -7.08
CA ASN A 202 -19.40 45.22 -6.33
C ASN A 202 -18.09 46.00 -6.56
N ARG A 203 -17.51 46.51 -5.48
CA ARG A 203 -16.35 47.40 -5.47
C ARG A 203 -15.31 46.77 -4.54
N PRO A 204 -14.12 46.39 -5.02
CA PRO A 204 -13.01 46.04 -4.15
C PRO A 204 -12.01 47.20 -4.08
N ASN A 205 -11.57 47.51 -2.85
CA ASN A 205 -10.19 47.92 -2.57
C ASN A 205 -9.87 47.55 -1.13
#